data_AF-A0A1R1K300-F1
#
_entry.id   AF-A0A1R1K300-F1
#
_cell.length_a   1.000
_cell.length_b   1.000
_cell.length_c   1.000
_cell.angle_alpha   90.00
_cell.angle_beta   90.00
_cell.angle_gamma   90.00
#
_symmetry.space_group_name_H-M   'P 1'
#
loop_
_entity.id
_entity.type
_entity.pdbx_description
1 polymer ?
#
loop_
_entity_poly.entity_id
_entity_poly.type
_entity_poly.pdbx_seq_one_letter_code
_entity_poly.pdbx_strand_id
1 'polypeptide(L)'
;MNTRLQTRPFPRRPPLRATVAGLCAAALATLFNPASAAEPASKPRLDAVQGTQPAAAKIAPPDAPTVMYAIYQIDGKGADSYEVANGSVATYWFGHAFELGGTQYFTGFTWDTREKYGKPGEDDAGPETQVNLAEATFTLTGSTAERPWKFRGMEHTIGMFGAYERAEAIDTGRKPLEYRTPAGKLLLAVPTQGFDNGTSFEGYALFIFNPGPRDELKDKVWTYVGSLITGDDNSAACADGDVMPCVARTGKLSFTAQNGGDMPKITVTPSGTEISGPGKTRQLGPADAVSYVYDEAGRKYAEK
;
A
#
# COMPACT_ATOMS: atom_id res chain seq x y z
N MET A 1 -30.49 -2.89 -47.91
CA MET A 1 -30.74 -1.46 -47.62
C MET A 1 -29.43 -0.86 -47.13
N ASN A 2 -28.83 0.00 -47.96
CA ASN A 2 -27.59 0.74 -47.66
C ASN A 2 -27.93 2.00 -46.89
N THR A 3 -27.22 2.28 -45.80
CA THR A 3 -27.25 3.64 -45.21
C THR A 3 -25.86 4.02 -44.71
N ARG A 4 -25.21 4.88 -45.51
CA ARG A 4 -24.09 5.74 -45.11
C ARG A 4 -24.64 6.85 -44.21
N LEU A 5 -23.96 7.15 -43.11
CA LEU A 5 -24.10 8.41 -42.35
C LEU A 5 -22.66 8.89 -42.06
N GLN A 6 -22.12 9.76 -42.91
CA GLN A 6 -22.10 11.22 -42.74
C GLN A 6 -21.42 11.69 -41.45
N THR A 7 -20.15 12.03 -41.63
CA THR A 7 -19.30 12.88 -40.80
C THR A 7 -19.89 14.29 -40.64
N ARG A 8 -19.81 14.85 -39.43
CA ARG A 8 -19.88 16.30 -39.17
C ARG A 8 -18.87 16.71 -38.07
N PRO A 9 -18.41 17.98 -38.08
CA PRO A 9 -17.06 18.34 -37.62
C PRO A 9 -17.00 18.84 -36.17
N PHE A 10 -15.81 18.68 -35.58
CA PHE A 10 -15.40 19.24 -34.30
C PHE A 10 -15.33 20.78 -34.30
N PRO A 11 -15.73 21.48 -33.23
CA PRO A 11 -15.40 22.89 -33.04
C PRO A 11 -14.00 23.05 -32.41
N ARG A 12 -13.14 23.81 -33.11
CA ARG A 12 -11.84 24.30 -32.63
C ARG A 12 -12.05 25.45 -31.63
N ARG A 13 -11.32 25.45 -30.52
CA ARG A 13 -11.10 26.62 -29.65
C ARG A 13 -9.69 27.20 -29.86
N PRO A 14 -9.51 28.53 -29.70
CA PRO A 14 -8.34 29.27 -30.19
C PRO A 14 -7.14 29.27 -29.23
N PRO A 15 -5.91 29.54 -29.72
CA PRO A 15 -4.73 29.65 -28.88
C PRO A 15 -4.57 31.06 -28.30
N LEU A 16 -4.22 31.13 -27.02
CA LEU A 16 -3.77 32.34 -26.33
C LEU A 16 -2.36 32.72 -26.81
N ARG A 17 -2.23 33.96 -27.28
CA ARG A 17 -0.96 34.64 -27.57
C ARG A 17 -0.30 35.07 -26.26
N ALA A 18 1.00 34.81 -26.13
CA ALA A 18 1.88 35.58 -25.26
C ALA A 18 3.18 35.86 -26.01
N THR A 19 3.45 37.14 -26.24
CA THR A 19 4.72 37.68 -26.74
C THR A 19 5.07 38.84 -25.83
N VAL A 20 6.22 38.80 -25.14
CA VAL A 20 7.08 39.97 -24.88
C VAL A 20 8.54 39.50 -24.78
N ALA A 21 9.38 40.10 -25.62
CA ALA A 21 10.85 40.04 -25.65
C ALA A 21 11.45 40.61 -24.35
N GLY A 22 12.61 40.22 -23.82
CA GLY A 22 13.91 40.05 -24.46
C GLY A 22 14.84 41.16 -23.97
N LEU A 23 15.99 40.81 -23.38
CA LEU A 23 17.25 41.55 -23.52
C LEU A 23 18.42 40.79 -22.91
N CYS A 24 19.40 40.52 -23.78
CA CYS A 24 20.70 39.95 -23.50
C CYS A 24 21.66 41.00 -22.92
N ALA A 25 22.62 40.56 -22.12
CA ALA A 25 24.02 41.00 -22.21
C ALA A 25 24.95 39.93 -21.63
N ALA A 26 25.91 39.49 -22.44
CA ALA A 26 27.00 38.59 -22.08
C ALA A 26 28.31 39.37 -22.02
N ALA A 27 29.24 38.98 -21.15
CA ALA A 27 30.68 39.17 -21.39
C ALA A 27 31.53 38.24 -20.49
N LEU A 28 32.65 37.78 -21.07
CA LEU A 28 33.50 36.65 -20.70
C LEU A 28 34.55 36.91 -19.59
N ALA A 29 34.83 35.84 -18.84
CA ALA A 29 36.08 35.27 -18.33
C ALA A 29 37.44 36.02 -18.45
N THR A 30 38.31 35.87 -17.42
CA THR A 30 39.57 35.08 -17.49
C THR A 30 40.32 35.01 -16.14
N LEU A 31 41.19 34.00 -16.04
CA LEU A 31 41.86 33.38 -14.89
C LEU A 31 43.24 33.98 -14.51
N PHE A 32 43.73 33.59 -13.32
CA PHE A 32 45.13 33.26 -12.91
C PHE A 32 45.70 33.99 -11.67
N ASN A 33 46.14 33.15 -10.71
CA ASN A 33 46.93 33.42 -9.49
C ASN A 33 48.45 33.24 -9.83
N PRO A 34 49.47 33.73 -9.07
CA PRO A 34 49.89 33.07 -7.81
C PRO A 34 50.70 33.89 -6.74
N ALA A 35 50.80 33.30 -5.53
CA ALA A 35 51.95 33.20 -4.59
C ALA A 35 52.53 34.38 -3.74
N SER A 36 52.33 34.21 -2.42
CA SER A 36 53.31 34.20 -1.29
C SER A 36 53.98 35.47 -0.73
N ALA A 37 53.68 35.79 0.54
CA ALA A 37 54.62 36.31 1.55
C ALA A 37 54.05 36.13 2.99
N ALA A 38 54.94 35.89 3.94
CA ALA A 38 54.70 35.29 5.27
C ALA A 38 54.31 36.25 6.43
N GLU A 39 53.91 35.60 7.52
CA GLU A 39 53.31 35.94 8.85
C GLU A 39 54.04 36.95 9.77
N PRO A 40 53.46 37.45 10.92
CA PRO A 40 53.18 36.59 12.10
C PRO A 40 51.93 36.89 12.99
N ALA A 41 51.40 35.78 13.55
CA ALA A 41 50.95 35.51 14.92
C ALA A 41 49.91 36.40 15.66
N SER A 42 48.77 35.77 16.03
CA SER A 42 48.10 35.96 17.34
C SER A 42 47.08 34.84 17.67
N LYS A 43 47.53 33.88 18.51
CA LYS A 43 46.84 33.06 19.56
C LYS A 43 45.53 32.28 19.27
N PRO A 44 45.34 31.10 19.91
CA PRO A 44 44.44 30.05 19.43
C PRO A 44 42.99 30.25 19.89
N ARG A 45 42.03 30.02 19.01
CA ARG A 45 40.63 29.81 19.37
C ARG A 45 40.28 28.34 19.08
N LEU A 46 40.11 27.58 20.16
CA LEU A 46 39.46 26.27 20.16
C LEU A 46 37.99 26.49 19.82
N ASP A 47 37.66 26.53 18.53
CA ASP A 47 36.28 26.33 18.08
C ASP A 47 36.22 24.95 17.44
N ALA A 48 35.50 24.07 18.14
CA ALA A 48 35.26 22.70 17.76
C ALA A 48 34.79 22.62 16.30
N VAL A 49 35.52 21.82 15.51
CA VAL A 49 34.99 21.25 14.28
C VAL A 49 33.82 20.37 14.70
N GLN A 50 32.61 20.93 14.69
CA GLN A 50 31.40 20.14 14.57
C GLN A 50 31.53 19.40 13.25
N GLY A 51 31.99 18.16 13.32
CA GLY A 51 31.86 17.21 12.25
C GLY A 51 30.38 17.15 11.92
N THR A 52 29.99 17.77 10.81
CA THR A 52 28.75 17.46 10.12
C THR A 52 28.88 16.02 9.66
N GLN A 53 28.58 15.11 10.58
CA GLN A 53 28.44 13.70 10.31
C GLN A 53 27.34 13.61 9.24
N PRO A 54 27.62 13.06 8.04
CA PRO A 54 26.61 12.92 7.02
C PRO A 54 25.45 12.15 7.63
N ALA A 55 24.24 12.69 7.53
CA ALA A 55 23.03 11.92 7.81
C ALA A 55 23.13 10.64 6.98
N ALA A 56 23.22 9.49 7.64
CA ALA A 56 23.28 8.21 6.96
C ALA A 56 22.06 8.12 6.03
N ALA A 57 22.30 8.02 4.72
CA ALA A 57 21.23 7.89 3.75
C ALA A 57 20.43 6.64 4.11
N LYS A 58 19.12 6.81 4.35
CA LYS A 58 18.23 5.70 4.64
C LYS A 58 18.24 4.76 3.43
N ILE A 59 18.66 3.51 3.64
CA ILE A 59 18.70 2.52 2.56
C ILE A 59 17.28 2.33 2.02
N ALA A 60 17.07 2.62 0.74
CA ALA A 60 15.77 2.49 0.10
C ALA A 60 15.39 1.01 -0.04
N PRO A 61 14.11 0.63 0.24
CA PRO A 61 13.63 -0.72 -0.03
C PRO A 61 13.61 -1.03 -1.54
N PRO A 62 13.51 -2.32 -1.92
CA PRO A 62 13.19 -2.72 -3.29
C PRO A 62 11.95 -2.00 -3.83
N ASP A 63 12.00 -1.59 -5.10
CA ASP A 63 10.90 -0.93 -5.78
C ASP A 63 9.89 -1.94 -6.36
N ALA A 64 8.76 -1.43 -6.86
CA ALA A 64 7.70 -2.26 -7.43
C ALA A 64 8.18 -3.16 -8.59
N PRO A 65 8.97 -2.68 -9.58
CA PRO A 65 9.52 -3.55 -10.62
C PRO A 65 10.39 -4.68 -10.08
N THR A 66 11.22 -4.42 -9.04
CA THR A 66 12.05 -5.46 -8.42
C THR A 66 11.19 -6.54 -7.75
N VAL A 67 10.14 -6.13 -7.03
CA VAL A 67 9.18 -7.06 -6.39
C VAL A 67 8.46 -7.89 -7.45
N MET A 68 7.89 -7.23 -8.46
CA MET A 68 7.15 -7.87 -9.55
C MET A 68 8.02 -8.87 -10.32
N TYR A 69 9.27 -8.52 -10.63
CA TYR A 69 10.21 -9.43 -11.27
C TYR A 69 10.56 -10.63 -10.38
N ALA A 70 10.74 -10.43 -9.07
CA ALA A 70 11.05 -11.51 -8.14
C ALA A 70 9.92 -12.57 -8.10
N ILE A 71 8.66 -12.16 -8.21
CA ILE A 71 7.50 -13.06 -8.20
C ILE A 71 7.32 -13.70 -9.59
N TYR A 72 7.16 -12.89 -10.65
CA TYR A 72 6.69 -13.38 -11.94
C TYR A 72 7.81 -13.71 -12.95
N GLN A 73 9.07 -13.34 -12.66
CA GLN A 73 10.23 -13.55 -13.54
C GLN A 73 10.05 -12.97 -14.96
N ILE A 74 9.23 -11.91 -15.08
CA ILE A 74 8.92 -11.19 -16.32
C ILE A 74 9.41 -9.75 -16.18
N ASP A 75 10.12 -9.25 -17.21
CA ASP A 75 10.50 -7.83 -17.28
C ASP A 75 9.30 -6.98 -17.71
N GLY A 76 8.66 -6.34 -16.73
CA GLY A 76 7.56 -5.39 -16.93
C GLY A 76 7.98 -4.05 -17.53
N LYS A 77 9.24 -3.86 -17.92
CA LYS A 77 9.79 -2.60 -18.48
C LYS A 77 9.56 -1.39 -17.56
N GLY A 78 9.61 -1.62 -16.25
CA GLY A 78 9.37 -0.62 -15.21
C GLY A 78 7.90 -0.37 -14.88
N ALA A 79 6.95 -1.06 -15.52
CA ALA A 79 5.54 -0.98 -15.15
C ALA A 79 5.26 -1.71 -13.82
N ASP A 80 4.29 -1.18 -13.07
CA ASP A 80 3.75 -1.76 -11.85
C ASP A 80 2.53 -2.65 -12.12
N SER A 81 2.12 -2.80 -13.38
CA SER A 81 1.09 -3.75 -13.81
C SER A 81 1.34 -4.25 -15.22
N TYR A 82 1.18 -5.57 -15.44
CA TYR A 82 1.34 -6.20 -16.75
C TYR A 82 0.74 -7.61 -16.80
N GLU A 83 0.52 -8.11 -18.01
CA GLU A 83 0.04 -9.48 -18.24
C GLU A 83 1.14 -10.50 -17.86
N VAL A 84 0.78 -11.51 -17.06
CA VAL A 84 1.69 -12.54 -16.57
C VAL A 84 1.45 -13.92 -17.19
N ALA A 85 0.19 -14.27 -17.49
CA ALA A 85 -0.17 -15.53 -18.14
C ALA A 85 -1.59 -15.49 -18.69
N ASN A 86 -1.81 -15.85 -19.97
CA ASN A 86 -3.14 -16.07 -20.55
C ASN A 86 -4.18 -14.98 -20.19
N GLY A 87 -3.84 -13.70 -20.37
CA GLY A 87 -4.72 -12.57 -20.04
C GLY A 87 -4.88 -12.27 -18.54
N SER A 88 -4.24 -13.03 -17.65
CA SER A 88 -4.06 -12.65 -16.24
C SER A 88 -3.14 -11.44 -16.15
N VAL A 89 -3.58 -10.41 -15.43
CA VAL A 89 -2.80 -9.21 -15.17
C VAL A 89 -2.38 -9.21 -13.71
N ALA A 90 -1.09 -9.04 -13.47
CA ALA A 90 -0.55 -8.78 -12.15
C ALA A 90 -0.35 -7.27 -11.93
N THR A 91 -0.48 -6.83 -10.68
CA THR A 91 -0.32 -5.44 -10.28
C THR A 91 0.35 -5.37 -8.91
N TYR A 92 1.37 -4.52 -8.77
CA TYR A 92 1.95 -4.18 -7.49
C TYR A 92 0.94 -3.42 -6.63
N TRP A 93 0.84 -3.81 -5.36
CA TRP A 93 -0.21 -3.30 -4.47
C TRP A 93 0.35 -2.52 -3.29
N PHE A 94 1.26 -3.12 -2.54
CA PHE A 94 1.74 -2.54 -1.29
C PHE A 94 3.16 -3.01 -0.96
N GLY A 95 3.93 -2.18 -0.26
CA GLY A 95 5.28 -2.52 0.18
C GLY A 95 5.51 -2.07 1.62
N HIS A 96 6.12 -2.95 2.41
CA HIS A 96 6.29 -2.71 3.84
C HIS A 96 7.68 -3.10 4.32
N ALA A 97 8.39 -2.14 4.91
CA ALA A 97 9.67 -2.37 5.57
C ALA A 97 9.45 -2.45 7.09
N PHE A 98 9.97 -3.49 7.73
CA PHE A 98 9.75 -3.75 9.15
C PHE A 98 10.93 -4.49 9.78
N GLU A 99 11.05 -4.38 11.10
CA GLU A 99 12.00 -5.17 11.88
C GLU A 99 11.27 -6.26 12.68
N LEU A 100 11.84 -7.47 12.67
CA LEU A 100 11.41 -8.60 13.50
C LEU A 100 12.62 -9.44 13.93
N GLY A 101 12.75 -9.67 15.24
CA GLY A 101 13.87 -10.45 15.79
C GLY A 101 15.26 -9.89 15.43
N GLY A 102 15.40 -8.58 15.33
CA GLY A 102 16.65 -7.91 14.94
C GLY A 102 16.99 -7.98 13.44
N THR A 103 16.14 -8.63 12.63
CA THR A 103 16.29 -8.66 11.17
C THR A 103 15.39 -7.62 10.53
N GLN A 104 15.96 -6.81 9.64
CA GLN A 104 15.24 -5.85 8.81
C GLN A 104 14.72 -6.56 7.56
N TYR A 105 13.41 -6.53 7.38
CA TYR A 105 12.69 -7.11 6.26
C TYR A 105 12.08 -6.02 5.40
N PHE A 106 11.86 -6.36 4.14
CA PHE A 106 10.93 -5.68 3.25
C PHE A 106 10.09 -6.72 2.54
N THR A 107 8.78 -6.54 2.52
CA THR A 107 7.87 -7.37 1.71
C THR A 107 7.10 -6.47 0.75
N GLY A 108 7.12 -6.84 -0.52
CA GLY A 108 6.23 -6.29 -1.53
C GLY A 108 5.10 -7.28 -1.81
N PHE A 109 3.88 -6.78 -1.88
CA PHE A 109 2.66 -7.52 -2.17
C PHE A 109 2.16 -7.13 -3.57
N THR A 110 1.69 -8.13 -4.30
CA THR A 110 1.05 -7.97 -5.61
C THR A 110 -0.30 -8.66 -5.57
N TRP A 111 -1.15 -8.33 -6.53
CA TRP A 111 -2.31 -9.15 -6.83
C TRP A 111 -2.35 -9.48 -8.32
N ASP A 112 -2.97 -10.61 -8.66
CA ASP A 112 -3.22 -11.00 -10.04
C ASP A 112 -4.65 -11.49 -10.26
N THR A 113 -5.15 -11.22 -11.46
CA THR A 113 -6.45 -11.73 -11.91
C THR A 113 -6.32 -13.20 -12.31
N ARG A 114 -7.43 -13.92 -12.41
CA ARG A 114 -7.41 -15.27 -12.98
C ARG A 114 -6.96 -15.25 -14.45
N GLU A 115 -6.42 -16.38 -14.90
CA GLU A 115 -6.21 -16.64 -16.32
C GLU A 115 -7.55 -16.75 -17.06
N LYS A 116 -7.57 -16.31 -18.33
CA LYS A 116 -8.76 -16.26 -19.17
C LYS A 116 -8.57 -17.21 -20.34
N TYR A 117 -9.45 -18.19 -20.44
CA TYR A 117 -9.38 -19.24 -21.47
C TYR A 117 -10.61 -19.24 -22.40
N GLY A 118 -11.70 -18.61 -21.98
CA GLY A 118 -12.91 -18.42 -22.78
C GLY A 118 -12.78 -17.31 -23.81
N LYS A 119 -13.81 -17.16 -24.66
CA LYS A 119 -13.87 -16.02 -25.58
C LYS A 119 -14.16 -14.72 -24.80
N PRO A 120 -13.86 -13.55 -25.37
CA PRO A 120 -14.24 -12.27 -24.76
C PRO A 120 -15.73 -12.24 -24.39
N GLY A 121 -16.04 -11.95 -23.12
CA GLY A 121 -17.40 -11.92 -22.57
C GLY A 121 -17.94 -13.26 -22.03
N GLU A 122 -17.21 -14.37 -22.17
CA GLU A 122 -17.57 -15.66 -21.54
C GLU A 122 -16.92 -15.82 -20.15
N ASP A 123 -15.91 -14.99 -19.85
CA ASP A 123 -15.08 -15.01 -18.63
C ASP A 123 -15.22 -13.69 -17.83
N ASP A 124 -16.43 -13.13 -17.75
CA ASP A 124 -16.65 -11.93 -16.95
C ASP A 124 -16.62 -12.25 -15.45
N ALA A 125 -15.99 -11.38 -14.66
CA ALA A 125 -15.89 -11.53 -13.22
C ALA A 125 -17.22 -11.20 -12.53
N GLY A 126 -17.66 -12.08 -11.62
CA GLY A 126 -18.80 -11.81 -10.75
C GLY A 126 -18.42 -10.88 -9.60
N PRO A 127 -19.41 -10.36 -8.85
CA PRO A 127 -19.17 -9.52 -7.67
C PRO A 127 -18.24 -10.16 -6.64
N GLU A 128 -18.42 -11.46 -6.37
CA GLU A 128 -17.62 -12.21 -5.40
C GLU A 128 -16.27 -12.71 -5.95
N THR A 129 -15.97 -12.43 -7.22
CA THR A 129 -14.69 -12.87 -7.79
C THR A 129 -13.56 -12.06 -7.15
N GLN A 130 -12.64 -12.76 -6.50
CA GLN A 130 -11.50 -12.16 -5.81
C GLN A 130 -10.23 -12.24 -6.67
N VAL A 131 -9.24 -11.42 -6.35
CA VAL A 131 -7.89 -11.53 -6.92
C VAL A 131 -7.02 -12.40 -6.01
N ASN A 132 -6.03 -13.05 -6.60
CA ASN A 132 -5.00 -13.75 -5.84
C ASN A 132 -3.97 -12.73 -5.34
N LEU A 133 -3.55 -12.85 -4.08
CA LEU A 133 -2.44 -12.06 -3.52
C LEU A 133 -1.16 -12.88 -3.56
N ALA A 134 -0.06 -12.26 -3.96
CA ALA A 134 1.29 -12.82 -3.93
C ALA A 134 2.26 -11.89 -3.21
N GLU A 135 3.43 -12.39 -2.83
CA GLU A 135 4.46 -11.58 -2.16
C GLU A 135 5.87 -11.95 -2.56
N ALA A 136 6.78 -10.99 -2.42
CA ALA A 136 8.21 -11.22 -2.37
C ALA A 136 8.82 -10.52 -1.16
N THR A 137 9.61 -11.27 -0.38
CA THR A 137 10.27 -10.81 0.83
C THR A 137 11.78 -10.73 0.66
N PHE A 138 12.37 -9.69 1.23
CA PHE A 138 13.78 -9.36 1.20
C PHE A 138 14.29 -9.10 2.62
N THR A 139 15.60 -9.28 2.82
CA THR A 139 16.28 -8.93 4.08
C THR A 139 17.39 -7.94 3.82
N LEU A 140 17.60 -6.99 4.73
CA LEU A 140 18.69 -6.03 4.65
C LEU A 140 20.02 -6.67 5.10
N THR A 141 20.45 -7.70 4.38
CA THR A 141 21.67 -8.49 4.64
C THR A 141 22.56 -8.56 3.40
N GLY A 142 22.31 -7.70 2.42
CA GLY A 142 23.07 -7.61 1.19
C GLY A 142 24.54 -7.30 1.43
N SER A 143 25.40 -7.85 0.57
CA SER A 143 26.85 -7.80 0.74
C SER A 143 27.51 -6.52 0.19
N THR A 144 26.75 -5.67 -0.51
CA THR A 144 27.27 -4.42 -1.09
C THR A 144 26.30 -3.25 -0.88
N ALA A 145 26.80 -2.02 -0.95
CA ALA A 145 26.00 -0.82 -0.79
C ALA A 145 24.98 -0.63 -1.92
N GLU A 146 25.27 -1.13 -3.13
CA GLU A 146 24.41 -1.07 -4.32
C GLU A 146 23.30 -2.12 -4.31
N ARG A 147 23.47 -3.21 -3.55
CA ARG A 147 22.48 -4.28 -3.38
C ARG A 147 22.34 -4.65 -1.91
N PRO A 148 21.87 -3.72 -1.07
CA PRO A 148 21.81 -3.93 0.37
C PRO A 148 20.66 -4.87 0.77
N TRP A 149 19.68 -5.08 -0.12
CA TRP A 149 18.58 -6.02 0.06
C TRP A 149 18.88 -7.35 -0.65
N LYS A 150 18.78 -8.44 0.11
CA LYS A 150 18.90 -9.80 -0.38
C LYS A 150 17.53 -10.45 -0.45
N PHE A 151 17.16 -10.99 -1.61
CA PHE A 151 15.94 -11.76 -1.79
C PHE A 151 15.92 -12.94 -0.81
N ARG A 152 14.82 -13.05 -0.05
CA ARG A 152 14.60 -14.11 0.93
C ARG A 152 13.77 -15.24 0.32
N GLY A 153 12.69 -14.88 -0.37
CA GLY A 153 11.72 -15.83 -0.92
C GLY A 153 10.49 -15.10 -1.46
N MET A 154 9.64 -15.83 -2.16
CA MET A 154 8.36 -15.34 -2.68
C MET A 154 7.32 -16.46 -2.57
N GLU A 155 6.06 -16.05 -2.57
CA GLU A 155 4.91 -16.94 -2.63
C GLU A 155 3.92 -16.41 -3.67
N HIS A 156 3.63 -17.23 -4.68
CA HIS A 156 2.66 -16.90 -5.72
C HIS A 156 1.21 -16.82 -5.23
N THR A 157 0.94 -17.30 -4.02
CA THR A 157 -0.36 -17.13 -3.38
C THR A 157 -0.18 -17.04 -1.88
N ILE A 158 -0.78 -16.03 -1.25
CA ILE A 158 -0.87 -15.87 0.21
C ILE A 158 -2.32 -15.73 0.69
N GLY A 159 -3.27 -15.69 -0.26
CA GLY A 159 -4.72 -15.66 -0.02
C GLY A 159 -5.46 -15.01 -1.19
N MET A 160 -6.79 -14.95 -1.08
CA MET A 160 -7.67 -14.29 -2.04
C MET A 160 -8.27 -13.04 -1.39
N PHE A 161 -8.38 -11.95 -2.16
CA PHE A 161 -8.73 -10.64 -1.62
C PHE A 161 -9.57 -9.80 -2.59
N GLY A 162 -10.31 -8.84 -2.05
CA GLY A 162 -11.13 -7.93 -2.81
C GLY A 162 -12.38 -8.58 -3.41
N ALA A 163 -12.90 -7.94 -4.46
CA ALA A 163 -14.17 -8.24 -5.11
C ALA A 163 -14.13 -7.74 -6.56
N TYR A 164 -15.06 -8.18 -7.42
CA TYR A 164 -15.13 -7.79 -8.83
C TYR A 164 -13.81 -7.99 -9.61
N GLU A 165 -13.03 -9.01 -9.25
CA GLU A 165 -11.69 -9.30 -9.77
C GLU A 165 -10.73 -8.09 -9.61
N ARG A 166 -10.86 -7.37 -8.49
CA ARG A 166 -9.96 -6.28 -8.10
C ARG A 166 -9.63 -6.34 -6.61
N ALA A 167 -8.41 -5.96 -6.27
CA ALA A 167 -8.01 -5.65 -4.90
C ALA A 167 -8.71 -4.38 -4.41
N GLU A 168 -8.93 -4.26 -3.09
CA GLU A 168 -9.27 -2.97 -2.49
C GLU A 168 -8.10 -2.00 -2.65
N ALA A 169 -8.40 -0.70 -2.79
CA ALA A 169 -7.36 0.31 -2.95
C ALA A 169 -6.66 0.56 -1.60
N ILE A 170 -5.37 0.90 -1.65
CA ILE A 170 -4.64 1.34 -0.46
C ILE A 170 -5.16 2.70 -0.02
N ASP A 171 -5.43 2.83 1.28
CA ASP A 171 -5.62 4.14 1.89
C ASP A 171 -4.26 4.71 2.30
N THR A 172 -3.79 5.65 1.48
CA THR A 172 -2.51 6.34 1.68
C THR A 172 -2.55 7.41 2.78
N GLY A 173 -3.74 7.77 3.28
CA GLY A 173 -3.93 8.71 4.38
C GLY A 173 -3.70 8.08 5.75
N ARG A 174 -3.84 6.76 5.88
CA ARG A 174 -3.58 6.01 7.12
C ARG A 174 -2.26 5.25 7.05
N LYS A 175 -1.63 5.07 8.21
CA LYS A 175 -0.43 4.24 8.33
C LYS A 175 -0.81 2.78 8.55
N PRO A 176 -0.02 1.83 8.02
CA PRO A 176 -0.09 0.44 8.44
C PRO A 176 0.11 0.29 9.94
N LEU A 177 -0.58 -0.68 10.53
CA LEU A 177 -0.45 -1.02 11.94
C LEU A 177 0.21 -2.37 12.09
N GLU A 178 1.01 -2.52 13.12
CA GLU A 178 1.82 -3.71 13.35
C GLU A 178 1.65 -4.22 14.78
N TYR A 179 1.65 -5.54 14.93
CA TYR A 179 1.69 -6.19 16.23
C TYR A 179 2.68 -7.36 16.20
N ARG A 180 3.66 -7.35 17.09
CA ARG A 180 4.61 -8.47 17.26
C ARG A 180 4.02 -9.45 18.24
N THR A 181 3.92 -10.71 17.84
CA THR A 181 3.35 -11.75 18.69
C THR A 181 4.41 -12.34 19.63
N PRO A 182 4.01 -12.94 20.77
CA PRO A 182 4.93 -13.63 21.66
C PRO A 182 5.72 -14.77 20.98
N ALA A 183 5.14 -15.46 19.99
CA ALA A 183 5.83 -16.49 19.21
C ALA A 183 6.76 -15.93 18.12
N GLY A 184 6.95 -14.60 18.06
CA GLY A 184 7.88 -13.98 17.11
C GLY A 184 7.31 -13.83 15.70
N LYS A 185 5.99 -13.76 15.54
CA LYS A 185 5.32 -13.40 14.28
C LYS A 185 5.07 -11.89 14.23
N LEU A 186 4.72 -11.39 13.04
CA LEU A 186 4.17 -10.05 12.85
C LEU A 186 2.75 -10.16 12.29
N LEU A 187 1.79 -9.50 12.93
CA LEU A 187 0.50 -9.17 12.33
C LEU A 187 0.59 -7.76 11.76
N LEU A 188 0.34 -7.62 10.47
CA LEU A 188 0.30 -6.37 9.72
C LEU A 188 -1.15 -6.08 9.31
N ALA A 189 -1.63 -4.88 9.61
CA ALA A 189 -2.90 -4.35 9.12
C ALA A 189 -2.60 -3.24 8.11
N VAL A 190 -2.86 -3.50 6.84
CA VAL A 190 -2.68 -2.58 5.72
C VAL A 190 -3.98 -1.80 5.52
N PRO A 191 -3.99 -0.46 5.63
CA PRO A 191 -5.21 0.32 5.51
C PRO A 191 -5.72 0.32 4.06
N THR A 192 -7.00 0.03 3.91
CA THR A 192 -7.69 -0.06 2.62
C THR A 192 -8.86 0.89 2.57
N GLN A 193 -9.28 1.22 1.35
CA GLN A 193 -10.47 2.00 1.06
C GLN A 193 -11.11 1.49 -0.23
N GLY A 194 -12.40 1.78 -0.37
CA GLY A 194 -13.12 1.48 -1.58
C GLY A 194 -14.46 2.20 -1.64
N PHE A 195 -15.21 1.89 -2.68
CA PHE A 195 -16.53 2.41 -2.91
C PHE A 195 -17.38 1.30 -3.50
N ASP A 196 -18.54 1.08 -2.91
CA ASP A 196 -19.52 0.15 -3.44
C ASP A 196 -20.94 0.70 -3.26
N ASN A 197 -21.74 0.61 -4.31
CA ASN A 197 -23.17 0.93 -4.30
C ASN A 197 -23.55 2.25 -3.58
N GLY A 198 -22.78 3.34 -3.81
CA GLY A 198 -23.08 4.65 -3.21
C GLY A 198 -22.52 4.85 -1.81
N THR A 199 -21.74 3.90 -1.30
CA THR A 199 -21.09 3.94 0.01
C THR A 199 -19.58 3.82 -0.15
N SER A 200 -18.84 4.82 0.30
CA SER A 200 -17.39 4.69 0.50
C SER A 200 -17.14 3.89 1.76
N PHE A 201 -16.11 3.05 1.76
CA PHE A 201 -15.71 2.31 2.96
C PHE A 201 -14.21 2.42 3.21
N GLU A 202 -13.85 2.35 4.49
CA GLU A 202 -12.48 2.32 4.98
C GLU A 202 -12.27 1.03 5.77
N GLY A 203 -11.16 0.35 5.56
CA GLY A 203 -10.85 -0.91 6.22
C GLY A 203 -9.38 -1.17 6.44
N TYR A 204 -9.08 -2.41 6.79
CA TYR A 204 -7.74 -2.97 6.83
C TYR A 204 -7.73 -4.38 6.27
N ALA A 205 -6.79 -4.67 5.37
CA ALA A 205 -6.41 -6.03 5.02
C ALA A 205 -5.35 -6.55 6.01
N LEU A 206 -5.55 -7.75 6.56
CA LEU A 206 -4.74 -8.31 7.62
C LEU A 206 -3.81 -9.41 7.09
N PHE A 207 -2.56 -9.39 7.54
CA PHE A 207 -1.53 -10.31 7.11
C PHE A 207 -0.70 -10.81 8.30
N ILE A 208 -0.42 -12.10 8.34
CA ILE A 208 0.52 -12.69 9.29
C ILE A 208 1.81 -13.03 8.58
N PHE A 209 2.92 -12.45 9.05
CA PHE A 209 4.26 -12.89 8.72
C PHE A 209 4.78 -13.85 9.78
N ASN A 210 5.03 -15.08 9.36
CA ASN A 210 5.68 -16.11 10.15
C ASN A 210 6.98 -16.50 9.44
N PRO A 211 8.14 -15.94 9.85
CA PRO A 211 9.38 -16.23 9.15
C PRO A 211 9.78 -17.71 9.23
N GLY A 212 9.40 -18.44 10.30
CA GLY A 212 9.73 -19.86 10.51
C GLY A 212 11.24 -20.20 10.40
N PRO A 213 11.63 -21.44 10.71
CA PRO A 213 12.88 -22.01 10.23
C PRO A 213 12.75 -22.42 8.75
N ARG A 214 13.82 -22.20 7.96
CA ARG A 214 13.87 -22.31 6.48
C ARG A 214 13.37 -23.65 5.90
N ASP A 215 13.40 -24.73 6.67
CA ASP A 215 13.23 -26.10 6.17
C ASP A 215 11.79 -26.63 6.28
N GLU A 216 10.88 -25.88 6.89
CA GLU A 216 9.46 -26.23 6.91
C GLU A 216 8.75 -25.66 5.68
N LEU A 217 8.93 -26.32 4.53
CA LEU A 217 8.23 -26.11 3.25
C LEU A 217 6.69 -26.21 3.33
N LYS A 218 6.12 -26.38 4.53
CA LYS A 218 4.70 -26.67 4.74
C LYS A 218 3.88 -25.42 5.05
N ASP A 219 4.49 -24.38 5.60
CA ASP A 219 3.78 -23.17 6.00
C ASP A 219 4.22 -21.96 5.20
N LYS A 220 3.22 -21.15 4.84
CA LYS A 220 3.42 -19.89 4.16
C LYS A 220 4.12 -18.89 5.07
N VAL A 221 5.07 -18.15 4.51
CA VAL A 221 5.77 -17.06 5.21
C VAL A 221 4.80 -15.92 5.47
N TRP A 222 3.97 -15.61 4.49
CA TRP A 222 2.87 -14.66 4.63
C TRP A 222 1.53 -15.35 4.43
N THR A 223 0.55 -14.98 5.26
CA THR A 223 -0.83 -15.41 5.08
C THR A 223 -1.74 -14.21 5.19
N TYR A 224 -2.61 -14.02 4.20
CA TYR A 224 -3.73 -13.09 4.31
C TYR A 224 -4.81 -13.73 5.20
N VAL A 225 -5.23 -12.99 6.23
CA VAL A 225 -6.12 -13.50 7.30
C VAL A 225 -7.45 -12.74 7.41
N GLY A 226 -7.82 -12.02 6.35
CA GLY A 226 -9.11 -11.36 6.21
C GLY A 226 -9.03 -9.83 6.14
N SER A 227 -10.15 -9.23 5.76
CA SER A 227 -10.37 -7.77 5.78
C SER A 227 -11.29 -7.41 6.94
N LEU A 228 -11.07 -6.22 7.50
CA LEU A 228 -11.96 -5.61 8.48
C LEU A 228 -12.45 -4.27 7.94
N ILE A 229 -13.76 -4.04 7.95
CA ILE A 229 -14.33 -2.70 7.71
C ILE A 229 -14.26 -1.91 9.01
N THR A 230 -13.76 -0.69 8.92
CA THR A 230 -13.61 0.22 10.05
C THR A 230 -14.45 1.48 9.90
N GLY A 231 -14.88 1.82 8.69
CA GLY A 231 -15.70 2.99 8.43
C GLY A 231 -16.49 2.86 7.15
N ASP A 232 -17.56 3.65 7.07
CA ASP A 232 -18.38 3.81 5.88
C ASP A 232 -19.01 5.21 5.84
N ASP A 233 -19.30 5.66 4.64
CA ASP A 233 -19.89 6.97 4.34
C ASP A 233 -20.85 6.84 3.15
N ASN A 234 -22.13 7.12 3.39
CA ASN A 234 -23.20 7.02 2.38
C ASN A 234 -23.55 8.36 1.70
N SER A 235 -22.70 9.40 1.82
CA SER A 235 -22.94 10.74 1.29
C SER A 235 -23.26 10.74 -0.20
N ALA A 236 -22.70 9.81 -0.97
CA ALA A 236 -22.98 9.67 -2.40
C ALA A 236 -24.38 9.14 -2.71
N ALA A 237 -25.06 8.48 -1.77
CA ALA A 237 -26.38 7.90 -1.93
C ALA A 237 -27.50 8.64 -1.17
N CYS A 238 -27.17 9.33 -0.08
CA CYS A 238 -28.17 9.93 0.81
C CYS A 238 -28.90 11.14 0.20
N ALA A 239 -28.32 11.78 -0.83
CA ALA A 239 -28.82 13.01 -1.46
C ALA A 239 -29.17 14.10 -0.45
N ASP A 240 -28.18 14.51 0.36
CA ASP A 240 -28.33 15.50 1.44
C ASP A 240 -29.44 15.18 2.48
N GLY A 241 -29.89 13.93 2.54
CA GLY A 241 -30.94 13.47 3.46
C GLY A 241 -32.27 13.16 2.78
N ASP A 242 -32.44 13.49 1.49
CA ASP A 242 -33.70 13.36 0.77
C ASP A 242 -34.13 11.89 0.54
N VAL A 243 -33.16 10.99 0.36
CA VAL A 243 -33.40 9.55 0.12
C VAL A 243 -33.31 8.75 1.42
N MET A 244 -32.29 9.03 2.22
CA MET A 244 -32.04 8.43 3.52
C MET A 244 -31.14 9.36 4.33
N PRO A 245 -31.05 9.20 5.67
CA PRO A 245 -30.10 10.00 6.45
C PRO A 245 -28.66 9.83 5.95
N CYS A 246 -27.97 10.95 5.77
CA CYS A 246 -26.54 10.94 5.54
C CYS A 246 -25.82 10.56 6.84
N VAL A 247 -25.01 9.51 6.79
CA VAL A 247 -24.22 9.02 7.90
C VAL A 247 -22.81 8.75 7.43
N ALA A 248 -21.86 9.05 8.30
CA ALA A 248 -20.48 8.66 8.15
C ALA A 248 -19.96 8.15 9.49
N ARG A 249 -19.18 7.08 9.45
CA ARG A 249 -18.47 6.56 10.61
C ARG A 249 -17.06 6.13 10.24
N THR A 250 -16.17 6.27 11.21
CA THR A 250 -14.79 5.77 11.13
C THR A 250 -14.43 5.06 12.42
N GLY A 251 -13.47 4.14 12.33
CA GLY A 251 -13.17 3.18 13.37
C GLY A 251 -11.69 3.14 13.66
N LYS A 252 -11.34 3.29 14.95
CA LYS A 252 -9.97 3.14 15.39
C LYS A 252 -9.68 1.67 15.70
N LEU A 253 -8.74 1.08 14.96
CA LEU A 253 -8.24 -0.27 15.21
C LEU A 253 -7.21 -0.26 16.35
N SER A 254 -7.29 -1.25 17.23
CA SER A 254 -6.31 -1.50 18.29
C SER A 254 -6.06 -2.99 18.48
N PHE A 255 -4.82 -3.34 18.83
CA PHE A 255 -4.42 -4.70 19.17
C PHE A 255 -4.31 -4.85 20.69
N THR A 256 -4.88 -5.93 21.23
CA THR A 256 -4.75 -6.27 22.66
C THR A 256 -4.28 -7.71 22.80
N ALA A 257 -3.19 -7.92 23.53
CA ALA A 257 -2.71 -9.27 23.86
C ALA A 257 -3.80 -10.08 24.56
N GLN A 258 -3.88 -11.38 24.26
CA GLN A 258 -4.79 -12.30 24.94
C GLN A 258 -4.01 -13.25 25.83
N ASN A 259 -4.50 -13.48 27.05
CA ASN A 259 -3.87 -14.43 27.96
C ASN A 259 -3.87 -15.84 27.33
N GLY A 260 -2.69 -16.42 27.18
CA GLY A 260 -2.51 -17.76 26.62
C GLY A 260 -2.63 -17.86 25.09
N GLY A 261 -2.79 -16.74 24.38
CA GLY A 261 -2.88 -16.70 22.91
C GLY A 261 -1.67 -16.01 22.27
N ASP A 262 -1.27 -16.48 21.08
CA ASP A 262 -0.22 -15.83 20.29
C ASP A 262 -0.75 -14.60 19.54
N MET A 263 -1.92 -14.75 18.91
CA MET A 263 -2.57 -13.68 18.14
C MET A 263 -3.30 -12.68 19.06
N PRO A 264 -3.24 -11.36 18.76
CA PRO A 264 -3.96 -10.36 19.52
C PRO A 264 -5.47 -10.43 19.24
N LYS A 265 -6.27 -9.97 20.19
CA LYS A 265 -7.63 -9.50 19.89
C LYS A 265 -7.51 -8.18 19.15
N ILE A 266 -8.30 -8.03 18.09
CA ILE A 266 -8.46 -6.75 17.40
C ILE A 266 -9.74 -6.10 17.92
N THR A 267 -9.70 -4.82 18.25
CA THR A 267 -10.89 -4.05 18.60
C THR A 267 -10.98 -2.82 17.71
N VAL A 268 -12.12 -2.66 17.05
CA VAL A 268 -12.47 -1.47 16.26
C VAL A 268 -13.43 -0.64 17.09
N THR A 269 -13.00 0.56 17.49
CA THR A 269 -13.83 1.50 18.24
C THR A 269 -14.39 2.54 17.27
N PRO A 270 -15.71 2.53 16.98
CA PRO A 270 -16.30 3.45 16.02
C PRO A 270 -16.51 4.84 16.61
N SER A 271 -16.62 5.80 15.71
CA SER A 271 -17.03 7.18 15.95
C SER A 271 -17.80 7.69 14.73
N GLY A 272 -18.64 8.70 14.94
CA GLY A 272 -19.55 9.21 13.91
C GLY A 272 -20.98 8.74 14.13
N THR A 273 -21.73 8.55 13.07
CA THR A 273 -23.16 8.26 13.12
C THR A 273 -23.51 7.02 12.32
N GLU A 274 -24.61 6.36 12.68
CA GLU A 274 -25.21 5.32 11.85
C GLU A 274 -26.74 5.45 11.80
N ILE A 275 -27.36 4.77 10.83
CA ILE A 275 -28.82 4.71 10.71
C ILE A 275 -29.35 3.75 11.78
N SER A 276 -30.20 4.25 12.67
CA SER A 276 -30.82 3.47 13.75
C SER A 276 -32.28 3.08 13.46
N GLY A 277 -32.80 3.46 12.29
CA GLY A 277 -34.15 3.19 11.84
C GLY A 277 -34.59 4.16 10.73
N PRO A 278 -35.82 4.03 10.20
CA PRO A 278 -36.31 4.90 9.13
C PRO A 278 -36.21 6.38 9.49
N GLY A 279 -35.44 7.15 8.72
CA GLY A 279 -35.24 8.59 8.92
C GLY A 279 -34.51 8.97 10.22
N LYS A 280 -33.91 8.00 10.94
CA LYS A 280 -33.28 8.23 12.24
C LYS A 280 -31.82 7.82 12.23
N THR A 281 -30.99 8.63 12.88
CA THR A 281 -29.59 8.32 13.15
C THR A 281 -29.33 8.23 14.64
N ARG A 282 -28.25 7.55 14.99
CA ARG A 282 -27.69 7.59 16.35
C ARG A 282 -26.19 7.86 16.30
N GLN A 283 -25.67 8.42 17.38
CA GLN A 283 -24.24 8.61 17.58
C GLN A 283 -23.61 7.26 17.98
N LEU A 284 -22.44 6.98 17.38
CA LEU A 284 -21.59 5.86 17.74
C LEU A 284 -20.58 6.28 18.81
N GLY A 285 -20.27 5.34 19.71
CA GLY A 285 -19.27 5.54 20.75
C GLY A 285 -18.61 4.23 21.21
N PRO A 286 -17.86 4.28 22.32
CA PRO A 286 -17.09 3.13 22.80
C PRO A 286 -17.90 1.87 23.10
N ALA A 287 -19.19 2.01 23.40
CA ALA A 287 -20.10 0.88 23.63
C ALA A 287 -20.41 0.08 22.36
N ASP A 288 -20.18 0.67 21.18
CA ASP A 288 -20.39 0.07 19.87
C ASP A 288 -19.11 -0.60 19.32
N ALA A 289 -18.08 -0.76 20.16
CA ALA A 289 -16.83 -1.36 19.74
C ALA A 289 -17.00 -2.83 19.36
N VAL A 290 -16.48 -3.19 18.18
CA VAL A 290 -16.51 -4.56 17.66
C VAL A 290 -15.17 -5.23 17.95
N SER A 291 -15.20 -6.50 18.34
CA SER A 291 -14.00 -7.28 18.61
C SER A 291 -13.87 -8.45 17.64
N TYR A 292 -12.65 -8.67 17.17
CA TYR A 292 -12.28 -9.78 16.31
C TYR A 292 -11.23 -10.64 16.99
N VAL A 293 -11.37 -11.95 16.86
CA VAL A 293 -10.41 -12.94 17.35
C VAL A 293 -9.93 -13.80 16.20
N TYR A 294 -8.69 -14.26 16.30
CA TYR A 294 -8.15 -15.18 15.31
C TYR A 294 -8.76 -16.57 15.50
N ASP A 295 -9.40 -17.08 14.45
CA ASP A 295 -9.87 -18.45 14.34
C ASP A 295 -8.76 -19.30 13.72
N GLU A 296 -8.11 -20.13 14.54
CA GLU A 296 -7.04 -21.04 14.11
C GLU A 296 -7.52 -22.06 13.06
N ALA A 297 -8.77 -22.53 13.16
CA ALA A 297 -9.30 -23.52 12.23
C ALA A 297 -9.58 -22.90 10.86
N GLY A 298 -10.16 -21.69 10.85
CA GLY A 298 -10.41 -20.91 9.63
C GLY A 298 -9.19 -20.12 9.14
N ARG A 299 -8.10 -20.08 9.92
CA ARG A 299 -6.88 -19.28 9.70
C ARG A 299 -7.16 -17.81 9.39
N LYS A 300 -8.18 -17.22 10.01
CA LYS A 300 -8.66 -15.86 9.72
C LYS A 300 -9.17 -15.16 10.96
N TYR A 301 -9.27 -13.83 10.92
CA TYR A 301 -10.01 -13.09 11.94
C TYR A 301 -11.51 -13.18 11.70
N ALA A 302 -12.26 -13.36 12.78
CA ALA A 302 -13.72 -13.35 12.78
C ALA A 302 -14.25 -12.49 13.93
N GLU A 303 -15.40 -11.85 13.69
CA GLU A 303 -16.12 -11.09 14.71
C GLU A 303 -16.59 -12.04 15.82
N LYS A 304 -16.58 -11.54 17.06
CA LYS A 304 -16.97 -12.29 18.26
C LYS A 304 -18.19 -11.70 18.95
#